data_AF-A0A957YYS1-F1
#
_entry.id   AF-A0A957YYS1-F1
#
_cell.length_a   1.000
_cell.length_b   1.000
_cell.length_c   1.000
_cell.angle_alpha   90.00
_cell.angle_beta   90.00
_cell.angle_gamma   90.00
#
_symmetry.space_group_name_H-M   'P 1'
#
loop_
_entity.id
_entity.type
_entity.pdbx_description
1 polymer ?
#
loop_
_entity_poly.entity_id
_entity_poly.type
_entity_poly.pdbx_seq_one_letter_code
_entity_poly.pdbx_strand_id
1 'polypeptide(L)'
;MTQETNPSQASTLPQRVPFLRRLLTNRRLWAILIVVLGLWLMFFFGTRTLRAYRELEYAREQGLLNGTASVDAIQPWMNIRYIAVAYAVPEEYIYAKLEIPFDRRSEREPIGRIGRQRRDEASPPSETTKVPPANPQAARNAAVQQMREIILAYRENPVAPGLRDIRPWMSLAYIANSTGVPLDYLLDSLATTAQMIQATETAGRDSPPPPDMRSELAGEEAPYKPLDLLSDELHYPGGPEGLLNAVRDALDTYTDEPAQE
;
A
#
# COMPACT_ATOMS: atom_id res chain seq x y z
N MET A 1 -76.53 -53.42 13.69
CA MET A 1 -75.33 -53.76 14.49
C MET A 1 -74.16 -53.54 13.55
N THR A 2 -73.27 -52.57 13.70
CA THR A 2 -72.66 -52.00 14.91
C THR A 2 -72.10 -50.61 14.61
N GLN A 3 -72.37 -49.69 15.54
CA GLN A 3 -71.79 -48.38 15.83
C GLN A 3 -70.59 -47.87 15.01
N GLU A 4 -70.87 -46.78 14.29
CA GLU A 4 -69.96 -45.66 14.06
C GLU A 4 -69.65 -44.89 15.36
N THR A 5 -68.59 -44.07 15.26
CA THR A 5 -68.15 -42.96 16.13
C THR A 5 -67.10 -43.31 17.19
N ASN A 6 -65.83 -43.16 16.80
CA ASN A 6 -64.72 -43.01 17.74
C ASN A 6 -64.35 -41.50 17.80
N PRO A 7 -64.52 -40.83 18.96
CA PRO A 7 -64.30 -39.41 19.09
C PRO A 7 -62.85 -39.07 19.48
N SER A 8 -62.42 -37.88 19.06
CA SER A 8 -61.48 -37.03 19.81
C SER A 8 -60.01 -37.44 19.87
N GLN A 9 -59.26 -37.10 18.81
CA GLN A 9 -57.84 -36.77 18.95
C GLN A 9 -57.71 -35.44 19.70
N ALA A 10 -57.65 -35.52 21.03
CA ALA A 10 -57.29 -34.38 21.89
C ALA A 10 -55.79 -34.07 21.70
N SER A 11 -55.52 -32.94 21.07
CA SER A 11 -54.17 -32.38 20.91
C SER A 11 -53.65 -31.94 22.28
N THR A 12 -52.86 -32.80 22.92
CA THR A 12 -52.11 -32.45 24.12
C THR A 12 -50.92 -31.59 23.71
N LEU A 13 -51.11 -30.27 23.74
CA LEU A 13 -50.00 -29.33 23.59
C LEU A 13 -49.00 -29.55 24.74
N PRO A 14 -47.71 -29.80 24.45
CA PRO A 14 -46.70 -30.02 25.47
C PRO A 14 -46.59 -28.77 26.33
N GLN A 15 -46.84 -28.98 27.63
CA GLN A 15 -46.79 -28.01 28.70
C GLN A 15 -45.41 -27.32 28.71
N ARG A 16 -45.37 -26.07 28.24
CA ARG A 16 -44.17 -25.23 28.14
C ARG A 16 -43.49 -25.05 29.51
N VAL A 17 -42.34 -25.71 29.64
CA VAL A 17 -41.14 -25.38 30.43
C VAL A 17 -41.30 -24.39 31.62
N PRO A 18 -41.36 -24.87 32.86
CA PRO A 18 -41.35 -24.02 34.07
C PRO A 18 -40.00 -23.35 34.37
N PHE A 19 -38.95 -23.58 33.56
CA PHE A 19 -37.59 -23.06 33.79
C PHE A 19 -37.50 -21.52 33.79
N LEU A 20 -38.29 -20.84 32.94
CA LEU A 20 -38.24 -19.38 32.82
C LEU A 20 -38.71 -18.64 34.08
N ARG A 21 -39.56 -19.24 34.93
CA ARG A 21 -40.09 -18.57 36.12
C ARG A 21 -39.10 -18.53 37.29
N ARG A 22 -38.14 -19.46 37.36
CA ARG A 22 -37.09 -19.46 38.42
C ARG A 22 -35.97 -18.48 38.14
N LEU A 23 -35.74 -18.11 36.87
CA LEU A 23 -34.78 -17.08 36.47
C LEU A 23 -35.23 -15.65 36.86
N LEU A 24 -36.54 -15.45 37.08
CA LEU A 24 -37.13 -14.13 37.38
C LEU A 24 -37.14 -13.75 38.87
N THR A 25 -36.93 -14.69 39.81
CA THR A 25 -36.96 -14.39 41.25
C THR A 25 -35.72 -13.61 41.71
N ASN A 26 -34.61 -13.72 40.98
CA ASN A 26 -33.36 -12.96 41.24
C ASN A 26 -33.19 -11.78 40.27
N ARG A 27 -34.27 -11.07 39.94
CA ARG A 27 -34.25 -9.91 39.02
C ARG A 27 -33.20 -8.86 39.40
N ARG A 28 -32.92 -8.68 40.68
CA ARG A 28 -31.86 -7.77 41.19
C ARG A 28 -30.46 -8.23 40.79
N LEU A 29 -30.18 -9.53 40.86
CA LEU A 29 -28.85 -10.08 40.55
C LEU A 29 -28.56 -9.98 39.05
N TRP A 30 -29.55 -10.25 38.20
CA TRP A 30 -29.44 -10.05 36.76
C TRP A 30 -29.23 -8.58 36.38
N ALA A 31 -29.96 -7.66 37.03
CA ALA A 31 -29.76 -6.22 36.80
C ALA A 31 -28.32 -5.80 37.14
N ILE A 32 -27.79 -6.24 38.29
CA ILE A 32 -26.39 -5.96 38.69
C ILE A 32 -25.41 -6.53 37.66
N LEU A 33 -25.60 -7.78 37.23
CA LEU A 33 -24.70 -8.43 36.27
C LEU A 33 -24.68 -7.69 34.93
N ILE A 34 -25.84 -7.25 34.42
CA ILE A 34 -25.94 -6.47 33.18
C ILE A 34 -25.24 -5.11 33.32
N VAL A 35 -25.40 -4.42 34.46
CA VAL A 35 -24.73 -3.14 34.71
C VAL A 35 -23.21 -3.32 34.75
N VAL A 36 -22.71 -4.34 35.44
CA VAL A 36 -21.27 -4.65 35.51
C VAL A 36 -20.73 -4.99 34.12
N LEU A 37 -21.46 -5.79 33.34
CA LEU A 37 -21.08 -6.11 31.96
C LEU A 37 -21.03 -4.85 31.09
N GLY A 38 -22.02 -3.96 31.20
CA GLY A 38 -22.04 -2.69 30.47
C GLY A 38 -20.86 -1.79 30.83
N LEU A 39 -20.53 -1.66 32.12
CA LEU A 39 -19.35 -0.90 32.57
C LEU A 39 -18.05 -1.51 32.07
N TRP A 40 -17.94 -2.85 32.09
CA TRP A 40 -16.76 -3.55 31.58
C TRP A 40 -16.57 -3.31 30.09
N LEU A 41 -17.64 -3.41 29.28
CA LEU A 41 -17.58 -3.06 27.86
C LEU A 41 -17.19 -1.58 27.66
N MET A 42 -17.81 -0.65 28.40
CA MET A 42 -17.49 0.78 28.30
C MET A 42 -16.01 1.06 28.60
N PHE A 43 -15.44 0.39 29.61
CA PHE A 43 -14.03 0.54 29.96
C PHE A 43 -13.11 -0.09 28.90
N PHE A 44 -13.43 -1.30 28.43
CA PHE A 44 -12.64 -1.99 27.42
C PHE A 44 -12.61 -1.23 26.09
N PHE A 45 -13.76 -0.74 25.62
CA PHE A 45 -13.83 0.05 24.39
C PHE A 45 -13.32 1.49 24.60
N GLY A 46 -13.58 2.11 25.74
CA GLY A 46 -13.13 3.46 26.06
C GLY A 46 -11.61 3.60 26.06
N THR A 47 -10.90 2.61 26.61
CA THR A 47 -9.42 2.60 26.61
C THR A 47 -8.83 2.47 25.20
N ARG A 48 -9.48 1.71 24.30
CA ARG A 48 -9.08 1.59 22.91
C ARG A 48 -9.26 2.92 22.16
N THR A 49 -10.41 3.59 22.35
CA THR A 49 -10.70 4.88 21.72
C THR A 49 -9.73 5.97 22.18
N LEU A 50 -9.39 6.00 23.48
CA LEU A 50 -8.43 6.98 24.02
C LEU A 50 -7.02 6.83 23.42
N ARG A 51 -6.58 5.61 23.08
CA ARG A 51 -5.29 5.41 22.39
C ARG A 51 -5.30 6.00 20.99
N ALA A 52 -6.35 5.70 20.21
CA ALA A 52 -6.50 6.26 18.86
C ALA A 52 -6.61 7.79 18.87
N TYR A 53 -7.29 8.36 19.86
CA TYR A 53 -7.40 9.82 20.00
C TYR A 53 -6.06 10.48 20.31
N ARG A 54 -5.26 9.90 21.22
CA ARG A 54 -3.90 10.39 21.52
C ARG A 54 -2.97 10.29 20.32
N GLU A 55 -3.10 9.25 19.51
CA GLU A 55 -2.34 9.10 18.25
C GLU A 55 -2.70 10.21 17.25
N LEU A 56 -3.98 10.59 17.14
CA LEU A 56 -4.43 11.70 16.30
C LEU A 56 -4.00 13.07 16.82
N GLU A 57 -4.09 13.31 18.13
CA GLU A 57 -3.66 14.57 18.74
C GLU A 57 -2.17 14.79 18.53
N TYR A 58 -1.36 13.75 18.79
CA TYR A 58 0.07 13.76 18.49
C TYR A 58 0.34 14.04 17.01
N ALA A 59 -0.46 13.46 16.11
CA ALA A 59 -0.31 13.71 14.69
C ALA A 59 -0.54 15.18 14.31
N ARG A 60 -1.50 15.82 14.97
CA ARG A 60 -1.85 17.23 14.76
C ARG A 60 -0.80 18.17 15.32
N GLU A 61 -0.30 17.91 16.52
CA GLU A 61 0.75 18.71 17.18
C GLU A 61 2.07 18.69 16.42
N GLN A 62 2.43 17.56 15.82
CA GLN A 62 3.68 17.39 15.07
C GLN A 62 3.61 17.93 13.62
N GLY A 63 2.50 18.55 13.22
CA GLY A 63 2.38 19.16 11.89
C GLY A 63 2.37 18.16 10.74
N LEU A 64 1.99 16.88 10.98
CA LEU A 64 1.91 15.85 9.94
C LEU A 64 0.91 16.18 8.83
N LEU A 65 -0.03 17.09 9.09
CA LEU A 65 -0.98 17.58 8.07
C LEU A 65 -0.38 18.65 7.14
N ASN A 66 0.73 19.29 7.53
CA ASN A 66 1.31 20.42 6.80
C ASN A 66 2.55 20.02 5.99
N GLY A 67 2.92 18.73 5.95
CA GLY A 67 4.13 18.24 5.30
C GLY A 67 5.44 18.59 6.02
N THR A 68 5.38 19.27 7.17
CA THR A 68 6.53 19.72 7.95
C THR A 68 6.83 18.82 9.15
N ALA A 69 6.37 17.57 9.12
CA ALA A 69 6.56 16.65 10.23
C ALA A 69 8.04 16.45 10.58
N SER A 70 8.34 16.43 11.88
CA SER A 70 9.68 16.04 12.36
C SER A 70 9.91 14.56 12.09
N VAL A 71 11.08 14.22 11.53
CA VAL A 71 11.47 12.82 11.22
C VAL A 71 11.47 11.93 12.46
N ASP A 72 11.67 12.51 13.65
CA ASP A 72 11.60 11.78 14.91
C ASP A 72 10.19 11.28 15.24
N ALA A 73 9.15 11.89 14.66
CA ALA A 73 7.76 11.54 14.88
C ALA A 73 7.31 10.26 14.15
N ILE A 74 8.18 9.62 13.35
CA ILE A 74 7.87 8.34 12.71
C ILE A 74 7.66 7.26 13.78
N GLN A 75 6.51 6.58 13.70
CA GLN A 75 6.11 5.54 14.63
C GLN A 75 5.97 4.18 13.92
N PRO A 76 6.16 3.05 14.62
CA PRO A 76 6.07 1.71 14.03
C PRO A 76 4.70 1.33 13.47
N TRP A 77 3.63 2.03 13.88
CA TRP A 77 2.26 1.80 13.43
C TRP A 77 1.92 2.55 12.13
N MET A 78 2.74 3.52 11.72
CA MET A 78 2.52 4.28 10.49
C MET A 78 2.80 3.40 9.28
N ASN A 79 1.99 3.55 8.24
CA ASN A 79 2.19 2.88 6.95
C ASN A 79 3.00 3.78 5.99
N ILE A 80 3.54 3.19 4.93
CA ILE A 80 4.41 3.90 3.97
C ILE A 80 3.68 5.05 3.31
N ARG A 81 2.44 4.84 2.84
CA ARG A 81 1.61 5.87 2.21
C ARG A 81 1.38 7.09 3.11
N TYR A 82 1.07 6.88 4.38
CA TYR A 82 0.88 7.94 5.36
C TYR A 82 2.18 8.73 5.56
N ILE A 83 3.32 8.04 5.60
CA ILE A 83 4.63 8.68 5.74
C ILE A 83 5.00 9.46 4.48
N ALA A 84 4.76 8.90 3.30
CA ALA A 84 4.97 9.59 2.05
C ALA A 84 4.25 10.95 2.04
N VAL A 85 2.96 10.97 2.39
CA VAL A 85 2.17 12.20 2.48
C VAL A 85 2.66 13.13 3.58
N ALA A 86 2.82 12.63 4.81
CA ALA A 86 3.07 13.48 5.96
C ALA A 86 4.48 14.11 5.98
N TYR A 87 5.43 13.51 5.26
CA TYR A 87 6.81 13.99 5.13
C TYR A 87 7.13 14.55 3.74
N ALA A 88 6.13 14.62 2.83
CA ALA A 88 6.27 15.06 1.45
C ALA A 88 7.37 14.30 0.68
N VAL A 89 7.41 12.98 0.85
CA VAL A 89 8.34 12.07 0.16
C VAL A 89 7.54 11.18 -0.79
N PRO A 90 7.95 10.98 -2.06
CA PRO A 90 7.27 10.05 -2.95
C PRO A 90 7.26 8.63 -2.38
N GLU A 91 6.10 7.99 -2.42
CA GLU A 91 5.92 6.61 -1.92
C GLU A 91 6.84 5.62 -2.67
N GLU A 92 6.97 5.79 -3.98
CA GLU A 92 7.86 5.02 -4.85
C GLU A 92 9.34 5.10 -4.43
N TYR A 93 9.80 6.28 -4.02
CA TYR A 93 11.16 6.46 -3.52
C TYR A 93 11.40 5.64 -2.24
N ILE A 94 10.42 5.61 -1.34
CA ILE A 94 10.48 4.83 -0.10
C ILE A 94 10.55 3.33 -0.43
N TYR A 95 9.69 2.83 -1.33
CA TYR A 95 9.71 1.42 -1.72
C TYR A 95 11.03 1.02 -2.37
N ALA A 96 11.56 1.84 -3.27
CA ALA A 96 12.84 1.59 -3.93
C ALA A 96 14.00 1.53 -2.93
N LYS A 97 14.08 2.46 -1.97
CA LYS A 97 15.12 2.44 -0.92
C LYS A 97 14.97 1.31 0.08
N LEU A 98 13.76 0.78 0.24
CA LEU A 98 13.48 -0.41 1.02
C LEU A 98 13.66 -1.70 0.20
N GLU A 99 13.97 -1.64 -1.09
CA GLU A 99 14.09 -2.81 -1.97
C GLU A 99 12.85 -3.71 -1.90
N ILE A 100 11.66 -3.12 -1.76
CA ILE A 100 10.40 -3.87 -1.72
C ILE A 100 9.90 -4.04 -3.18
N PRO A 101 9.82 -5.28 -3.68
CA PRO A 101 9.41 -5.52 -5.06
C PRO A 101 7.93 -5.14 -5.24
N PHE A 102 7.56 -4.73 -6.46
CA PHE A 102 6.25 -4.15 -6.77
C PHE A 102 5.07 -5.05 -6.38
N ASP A 103 5.20 -6.35 -6.62
CA ASP A 103 4.20 -7.40 -6.32
C ASP A 103 3.93 -7.60 -4.81
N ARG A 104 4.81 -7.12 -3.94
CA ARG A 104 4.70 -7.26 -2.47
C ARG A 104 4.39 -5.96 -1.75
N ARG A 105 4.12 -4.88 -2.48
CA ARG A 105 3.81 -3.58 -1.86
C ARG A 105 2.44 -3.63 -1.23
N SER A 106 2.38 -3.20 0.03
CA SER A 106 1.14 -3.13 0.79
C SER A 106 0.99 -1.73 1.37
N GLU A 107 0.08 -0.95 0.78
CA GLU A 107 -0.22 0.42 1.22
C GLU A 107 -0.68 0.50 2.68
N ARG A 108 -1.22 -0.61 3.21
CA ARG A 108 -1.85 -0.68 4.54
C ARG A 108 -0.94 -1.32 5.58
N GLU A 109 0.21 -1.84 5.19
CA GLU A 109 1.13 -2.50 6.11
C GLU A 109 1.86 -1.47 6.97
N PRO A 110 1.80 -1.56 8.31
CA PRO A 110 2.61 -0.72 9.17
C PRO A 110 4.09 -1.10 9.05
N ILE A 111 4.99 -0.11 9.12
CA ILE A 111 6.45 -0.34 8.97
C ILE A 111 6.97 -1.39 9.97
N GLY A 112 6.41 -1.41 11.18
CA GLY A 112 6.80 -2.39 12.20
C GLY A 112 6.50 -3.86 11.83
N ARG A 113 5.70 -4.12 10.80
CA ARG A 113 5.53 -5.45 10.20
C ARG A 113 6.52 -5.72 9.07
N ILE A 114 6.77 -4.74 8.19
CA ILE A 114 7.74 -4.85 7.09
C ILE A 114 9.12 -5.28 7.61
N GLY A 115 9.59 -4.67 8.69
CA GLY A 115 10.89 -5.03 9.29
C GLY A 115 10.95 -6.44 9.88
N ARG A 116 9.80 -7.03 10.23
CA ARG A 116 9.75 -8.45 10.67
C ARG A 116 9.78 -9.38 9.47
N GLN A 117 8.96 -9.11 8.46
CA GLN A 117 8.88 -9.93 7.26
C GLN A 117 10.24 -10.03 6.54
N ARG A 118 10.92 -8.89 6.31
CA ARG A 118 12.24 -8.91 5.65
C ARG A 118 13.27 -9.72 6.44
N ARG A 119 13.19 -9.71 7.76
CA ARG A 119 14.09 -10.50 8.61
C ARG A 119 13.86 -12.00 8.45
N ASP A 120 12.59 -12.39 8.44
CA ASP A 120 12.18 -13.78 8.26
C ASP A 120 12.61 -14.28 6.87
N GLU A 121 12.60 -13.41 5.85
CA GLU A 121 13.12 -13.70 4.51
C GLU A 121 14.66 -13.74 4.44
N ALA A 122 15.35 -12.82 5.13
CA ALA A 122 16.81 -12.75 5.14
C ALA A 122 17.49 -13.86 5.96
N SER A 123 16.74 -14.53 6.84
CA SER A 123 17.21 -15.64 7.64
C SER A 123 16.68 -16.94 7.04
N PRO A 124 17.40 -17.61 6.10
CA PRO A 124 17.00 -18.96 5.69
C PRO A 124 16.92 -19.84 6.94
N PRO A 125 16.00 -20.83 6.99
CA PRO A 125 15.84 -21.73 8.12
C PRO A 125 17.12 -22.55 8.32
N SER A 126 18.08 -21.95 9.02
CA SER A 126 19.35 -22.56 9.35
C SER A 126 19.07 -23.45 10.55
N GLU A 127 18.88 -24.73 10.27
CA GLU A 127 18.41 -25.78 11.17
C GLU A 127 19.24 -25.95 12.47
N THR A 128 20.38 -25.27 12.58
CA THR A 128 21.37 -25.51 13.64
C THR A 128 21.74 -24.29 14.49
N THR A 129 21.33 -23.07 14.15
CA THR A 129 21.66 -21.88 14.97
C THR A 129 20.40 -21.31 15.60
N LYS A 130 20.09 -21.73 16.83
CA LYS A 130 19.14 -21.05 17.72
C LYS A 130 19.68 -19.67 18.11
N VAL A 131 19.76 -18.73 17.16
CA VAL A 131 19.88 -17.32 17.51
C VAL A 131 18.57 -16.96 18.22
N PRO A 132 18.60 -16.54 19.50
CA PRO A 132 17.38 -16.14 20.19
C PRO A 132 16.66 -15.07 19.35
N PRO A 133 15.32 -15.11 19.24
CA PRO A 133 14.59 -14.17 18.43
C PRO A 133 14.93 -12.77 18.94
N ALA A 134 15.69 -11.99 18.16
CA ALA A 134 16.03 -10.65 18.64
C ALA A 134 14.71 -9.94 18.90
N ASN A 135 14.65 -9.34 20.09
CA ASN A 135 13.51 -8.67 20.66
C ASN A 135 12.62 -8.06 19.53
N PRO A 136 11.34 -8.46 19.38
CA PRO A 136 10.46 -7.89 18.35
C PRO A 136 10.34 -6.37 18.41
N GLN A 137 10.67 -5.75 19.55
CA GLN A 137 10.83 -4.31 19.67
C GLN A 137 12.07 -3.78 18.94
N ALA A 138 13.21 -4.48 18.99
CA ALA A 138 14.43 -4.09 18.30
C ALA A 138 14.25 -4.09 16.78
N ALA A 139 13.59 -5.11 16.22
CA ALA A 139 13.28 -5.16 14.78
C ALA A 139 12.35 -4.01 14.36
N ARG A 140 11.35 -3.68 15.18
CA ARG A 140 10.48 -2.52 14.95
C ARG A 140 11.24 -1.21 15.00
N ASN A 141 12.13 -1.04 15.98
CA ASN A 141 12.95 0.16 16.10
C ASN A 141 13.92 0.31 14.93
N ALA A 142 14.51 -0.80 14.46
CA ALA A 142 15.41 -0.79 13.30
C ALA A 142 14.68 -0.35 12.02
N ALA A 143 13.47 -0.86 11.77
CA ALA A 143 12.67 -0.44 10.61
C ALA A 143 12.28 1.05 10.68
N VAL A 144 11.97 1.56 11.87
CA VAL A 144 11.74 3.01 12.06
C VAL A 144 13.00 3.82 11.78
N GLN A 145 14.17 3.39 12.28
CA GLN A 145 15.44 4.10 12.00
C GLN A 145 15.78 4.11 10.52
N GLN A 146 15.63 2.97 9.82
CA GLN A 146 15.82 2.92 8.37
C GLN A 146 14.89 3.89 7.64
N MET A 147 13.62 3.97 8.05
CA MET A 147 12.68 4.94 7.46
C MET A 147 13.12 6.39 7.69
N ARG A 148 13.64 6.70 8.87
CA ARG A 148 14.17 8.05 9.18
C ARG A 148 15.34 8.40 8.27
N GLU A 149 16.28 7.48 8.10
CA GLU A 149 17.43 7.64 7.20
C GLU A 149 16.99 7.89 5.75
N ILE A 150 16.00 7.13 5.27
CA ILE A 150 15.45 7.30 3.91
C ILE A 150 14.86 8.70 3.72
N ILE A 151 14.06 9.18 4.67
CA ILE A 151 13.43 10.50 4.59
C ILE A 151 14.48 11.62 4.69
N LEU A 152 15.47 11.47 5.57
CA LEU A 152 16.58 12.43 5.66
C LEU A 152 17.36 12.50 4.35
N ALA A 153 17.70 11.34 3.78
CA ALA A 153 18.38 11.28 2.48
C ALA A 153 17.58 11.93 1.35
N TYR A 154 16.24 11.79 1.36
CA TYR A 154 15.39 12.51 0.41
C TYR A 154 15.41 14.02 0.63
N ARG A 155 15.38 14.48 1.89
CA ARG A 155 15.40 15.92 2.22
C ARG A 155 16.73 16.58 1.89
N GLU A 156 17.84 15.85 1.92
CA GLU A 156 19.15 16.34 1.50
C GLU A 156 19.23 16.59 -0.01
N ASN A 157 18.52 15.78 -0.80
CA ASN A 157 18.47 15.91 -2.25
C ASN A 157 17.03 15.70 -2.76
N PRO A 158 16.13 16.66 -2.50
CA PRO A 158 14.74 16.53 -2.85
C PRO A 158 14.59 16.61 -4.37
N VAL A 159 13.66 15.83 -4.88
CA VAL A 159 13.31 15.88 -6.29
C VAL A 159 12.46 17.15 -6.50
N ALA A 160 13.01 18.14 -7.20
CA ALA A 160 12.33 19.41 -7.43
C ALA A 160 11.12 19.23 -8.38
N PRO A 161 10.00 19.95 -8.16
CA PRO A 161 8.96 20.09 -9.17
C PRO A 161 9.53 20.77 -10.44
N GLY A 162 9.11 20.32 -11.63
CA GLY A 162 9.79 20.64 -12.88
C GLY A 162 10.90 19.63 -13.22
N LEU A 163 10.58 18.35 -13.02
CA LEU A 163 11.49 17.21 -13.02
C LEU A 163 12.33 17.09 -14.30
N ARG A 164 13.59 17.54 -14.26
CA ARG A 164 14.61 17.20 -15.28
C ARG A 164 15.40 15.93 -14.94
N ASP A 165 15.48 15.59 -13.66
CA ASP A 165 16.20 14.42 -13.17
C ASP A 165 15.27 13.20 -13.06
N ILE A 166 15.12 12.48 -14.18
CA ILE A 166 14.38 11.21 -14.23
C ILE A 166 15.25 10.08 -13.70
N ARG A 167 14.71 9.32 -12.74
CA ARG A 167 15.39 8.20 -12.06
C ARG A 167 14.66 6.88 -12.31
N PRO A 168 15.36 5.73 -12.26
CA PRO A 168 14.78 4.42 -12.59
C PRO A 168 13.58 4.02 -11.72
N TRP A 169 13.54 4.43 -10.45
CA TRP A 169 12.46 4.10 -9.53
C TRP A 169 11.16 4.88 -9.79
N MET A 170 11.20 5.94 -10.59
CA MET A 170 10.03 6.77 -10.88
C MET A 170 9.08 6.01 -11.81
N SER A 171 7.78 6.26 -11.69
CA SER A 171 6.78 5.73 -12.62
C SER A 171 6.37 6.79 -13.66
N LEU A 172 5.83 6.36 -14.81
CA LEU A 172 5.37 7.30 -15.84
C LEU A 172 4.25 8.22 -15.31
N ALA A 173 3.33 7.68 -14.51
CA ALA A 173 2.28 8.46 -13.86
C ALA A 173 2.86 9.50 -12.88
N TYR A 174 3.90 9.14 -12.12
CA TYR A 174 4.58 10.07 -11.23
C TYR A 174 5.27 11.20 -12.01
N ILE A 175 5.97 10.86 -13.10
CA ILE A 175 6.67 11.82 -13.95
C ILE A 175 5.65 12.79 -14.56
N ALA A 176 4.60 12.28 -15.20
CA ALA A 176 3.52 13.07 -15.79
C ALA A 176 2.94 14.09 -14.79
N ASN A 177 2.59 13.64 -13.58
CA ASN A 177 2.04 14.50 -12.54
C ASN A 177 3.05 15.54 -12.02
N SER A 178 4.34 15.20 -12.00
CA SER A 178 5.40 16.07 -11.48
C SER A 178 5.91 17.10 -12.48
N THR A 179 5.78 16.82 -13.78
CA THR A 179 6.20 17.71 -14.88
C THR A 179 5.04 18.51 -15.45
N GLY A 180 3.79 18.06 -15.25
CA GLY A 180 2.61 18.62 -15.90
C GLY A 180 2.40 18.12 -17.33
N VAL A 181 3.24 17.20 -17.81
CA VAL A 181 3.09 16.58 -19.14
C VAL A 181 1.97 15.54 -19.09
N PRO A 182 1.01 15.55 -20.04
CA PRO A 182 -0.06 14.54 -20.09
C PRO A 182 0.50 13.12 -20.16
N LEU A 183 -0.05 12.21 -19.37
CA LEU A 183 0.39 10.81 -19.36
C LEU A 183 0.26 10.16 -20.74
N ASP A 184 -0.86 10.40 -21.44
CA ASP A 184 -1.11 9.84 -22.77
C ASP A 184 -0.05 10.29 -23.79
N TYR A 185 0.44 11.53 -23.67
CA TYR A 185 1.53 12.02 -24.51
C TYR A 185 2.83 11.24 -24.27
N LEU A 186 3.18 10.99 -23.01
CA LEU A 186 4.37 10.19 -22.68
C LEU A 186 4.24 8.76 -23.23
N LEU A 187 3.08 8.13 -23.06
CA LEU A 187 2.85 6.76 -23.55
C LEU A 187 2.95 6.69 -25.09
N ASP A 188 2.33 7.63 -25.80
CA ASP A 188 2.37 7.69 -27.27
C ASP A 188 3.79 7.99 -27.80
N SER A 189 4.53 8.89 -27.13
CA SER A 189 5.92 9.22 -27.49
C SER A 189 6.86 8.01 -27.31
N LEU A 190 6.71 7.28 -26.21
CA LEU A 190 7.50 6.07 -25.93
C LEU A 190 7.22 4.95 -26.93
N ALA A 191 5.94 4.73 -27.26
CA ALA A 191 5.55 3.74 -28.26
C ALA A 191 6.14 4.08 -29.64
N THR A 192 6.09 5.37 -30.02
CA THR A 192 6.65 5.86 -31.28
C THR A 192 8.17 5.66 -31.34
N THR A 193 8.88 6.07 -30.28
CA THR A 193 10.35 5.94 -30.18
C THR A 193 10.79 4.48 -30.29
N ALA A 194 10.09 3.58 -29.58
CA ALA A 194 10.43 2.17 -29.60
C ALA A 194 10.22 1.53 -30.98
N GLN A 195 9.13 1.90 -31.67
CA GLN A 195 8.89 1.46 -33.05
C GLN A 195 9.99 1.93 -34.00
N MET A 196 10.47 3.17 -33.86
CA MET A 196 11.56 3.70 -34.68
C MET A 196 12.89 2.95 -34.47
N ILE A 197 13.23 2.65 -33.20
CA ILE A 197 14.45 1.90 -32.87
C ILE A 197 14.36 0.48 -33.46
N GLN A 198 13.22 -0.21 -33.27
CA GLN A 198 13.03 -1.55 -33.81
C GLN A 198 13.02 -1.59 -35.34
N ALA A 199 12.39 -0.61 -36.00
CA ALA A 199 12.43 -0.50 -37.46
C ALA A 199 13.87 -0.36 -37.98
N THR A 200 14.72 0.37 -37.27
CA THR A 200 16.14 0.53 -37.60
C THR A 200 16.92 -0.78 -37.43
N GLU A 201 16.63 -1.56 -36.37
CA GLU A 201 17.27 -2.86 -36.12
C GLU A 201 16.81 -3.95 -37.09
N THR A 202 15.55 -3.90 -37.54
CA THR A 202 14.92 -4.89 -38.42
C THR A 202 15.11 -4.61 -39.90
N ALA A 203 15.51 -3.39 -40.29
CA ALA A 203 15.80 -3.03 -41.68
C ALA A 203 16.86 -3.90 -42.38
N GLY A 204 17.53 -4.82 -41.66
CA GLY A 204 18.44 -5.82 -42.21
C GLY A 204 18.11 -7.29 -41.90
N ARG A 205 16.95 -7.63 -41.31
CA ARG A 205 16.58 -9.01 -40.93
C ARG A 205 15.09 -9.27 -41.19
N ASP A 206 14.75 -10.46 -41.71
CA ASP A 206 13.37 -11.00 -41.83
C ASP A 206 12.77 -11.36 -40.46
N SER A 207 12.82 -10.43 -39.51
CA SER A 207 12.26 -10.60 -38.18
C SER A 207 10.75 -10.34 -38.19
N PRO A 208 9.97 -11.06 -37.37
CA PRO A 208 8.54 -10.82 -37.24
C PRO A 208 8.25 -9.37 -36.80
N PRO A 209 7.07 -8.83 -37.16
CA PRO A 209 6.69 -7.48 -36.75
C PRO A 209 6.68 -7.37 -35.23
N PRO A 210 7.11 -6.23 -34.69
CA PRO A 210 7.19 -6.06 -33.24
C PRO A 210 5.81 -6.09 -32.57
N PRO A 211 5.75 -6.49 -31.28
CA PRO A 211 4.53 -6.39 -30.49
C PRO A 211 4.02 -4.95 -30.43
N ASP A 212 2.70 -4.79 -30.36
CA ASP A 212 2.06 -3.48 -30.24
C ASP A 212 2.31 -2.90 -28.84
N MET A 213 3.42 -2.17 -28.70
CA MET A 213 3.83 -1.55 -27.43
C MET A 213 2.79 -0.59 -26.87
N ARG A 214 1.93 -0.01 -27.71
CA ARG A 214 0.88 0.89 -27.23
C ARG A 214 -0.13 0.13 -26.38
N SER A 215 -0.52 -1.06 -26.82
CA SER A 215 -1.42 -1.93 -26.06
C SER A 215 -0.80 -2.43 -24.75
N GLU A 216 0.52 -2.69 -24.73
CA GLU A 216 1.22 -3.12 -23.52
C GLU A 216 1.39 -1.96 -22.51
N LEU A 217 1.77 -0.78 -22.99
CA LEU A 217 1.88 0.44 -22.19
C LEU A 217 0.52 0.95 -21.67
N ALA A 218 -0.57 0.68 -22.40
CA ALA A 218 -1.93 1.06 -22.03
C ALA A 218 -2.56 0.14 -20.96
N GLY A 219 -1.88 -0.91 -20.52
CA GLY A 219 -2.35 -1.72 -19.39
C GLY A 219 -2.55 -0.86 -18.15
N GLU A 220 -3.65 -1.08 -17.40
CA GLU A 220 -4.02 -0.23 -16.25
C GLU A 220 -2.90 -0.07 -15.20
N GLU A 221 -2.01 -1.06 -15.08
CA GLU A 221 -0.92 -1.05 -14.10
C GLU A 221 0.40 -0.47 -14.63
N ALA A 222 0.65 -0.51 -15.95
CA ALA A 222 1.94 -0.17 -16.54
C ALA A 222 2.42 1.26 -16.20
N PRO A 223 1.57 2.31 -16.23
CA PRO A 223 1.97 3.66 -15.89
C PRO A 223 2.43 3.84 -14.43
N TYR A 224 2.04 2.94 -13.54
CA TYR A 224 2.35 3.01 -12.11
C TYR A 224 3.60 2.22 -11.73
N LYS A 225 4.13 1.40 -12.65
CA LYS A 225 5.36 0.65 -12.42
C LYS A 225 6.59 1.56 -12.50
N PRO A 226 7.62 1.30 -11.68
CA PRO A 226 8.95 1.88 -11.86
C PRO A 226 9.50 1.68 -13.27
N LEU A 227 10.23 2.66 -13.81
CA LEU A 227 10.79 2.60 -15.16
C LEU A 227 11.78 1.43 -15.36
N ASP A 228 12.55 1.04 -14.34
CA ASP A 228 13.42 -0.12 -14.43
C ASP A 228 12.64 -1.42 -14.68
N LEU A 229 11.60 -1.67 -13.87
CA LEU A 229 10.73 -2.82 -14.02
C LEU A 229 9.92 -2.77 -15.32
N LEU A 230 9.41 -1.58 -15.67
CA LEU A 230 8.62 -1.40 -16.89
C LEU A 230 9.46 -1.68 -18.15
N SER A 231 10.73 -1.25 -18.15
CA SER A 231 11.64 -1.53 -19.26
C SER A 231 11.88 -3.03 -19.45
N ASP A 232 12.04 -3.77 -18.35
CA ASP A 232 12.28 -5.21 -18.39
C ASP A 232 11.04 -5.96 -18.91
N GLU A 233 9.84 -5.57 -18.46
CA GLU A 233 8.58 -6.17 -18.92
C GLU A 233 8.33 -5.93 -20.41
N LEU A 234 8.52 -4.70 -20.87
CA LEU A 234 8.33 -4.31 -22.27
C LEU A 234 9.47 -4.76 -23.18
N HIS A 235 10.55 -5.30 -22.62
CA HIS A 235 11.80 -5.57 -23.34
C HIS A 235 12.25 -4.34 -24.15
N TYR A 236 12.19 -3.16 -23.53
CA TYR A 236 12.38 -1.89 -24.23
C TYR A 236 13.77 -1.84 -24.91
N PRO A 237 13.87 -1.36 -26.16
CA PRO A 237 15.16 -1.27 -26.86
C PRO A 237 16.17 -0.43 -26.08
N GLY A 238 17.36 -1.00 -25.82
CA GLY A 238 18.39 -0.36 -24.98
C GLY A 238 18.19 -0.55 -23.47
N GLY A 239 17.20 -1.34 -23.04
CA GLY A 239 16.94 -1.65 -21.64
C GLY A 239 16.51 -0.42 -20.82
N PRO A 240 16.70 -0.46 -19.48
CA PRO A 240 16.24 0.60 -18.58
C PRO A 240 16.78 1.99 -18.93
N GLU A 241 18.04 2.08 -19.38
CA GLU A 241 18.65 3.34 -19.82
C GLU A 241 18.04 3.85 -21.13
N GLY A 242 17.70 2.95 -22.06
CA GLY A 242 16.98 3.29 -23.29
C GLY A 242 15.62 3.90 -23.00
N LEU A 243 14.85 3.29 -22.10
CA LEU A 243 13.56 3.82 -21.68
C LEU A 243 13.71 5.16 -20.97
N LEU A 244 14.68 5.31 -20.05
CA LEU A 244 14.95 6.57 -19.37
C LEU A 244 15.26 7.71 -20.33
N ASN A 245 16.09 7.45 -21.34
CA ASN A 245 16.42 8.45 -22.35
C ASN A 245 15.22 8.81 -23.21
N ALA A 246 14.40 7.83 -23.60
CA ALA A 246 13.18 8.09 -24.36
C ALA A 246 12.18 8.95 -23.57
N VAL A 247 12.05 8.75 -22.26
CA VAL A 247 11.21 9.64 -21.42
C VAL A 247 11.80 11.05 -21.35
N ARG A 248 13.13 11.20 -21.21
CA ARG A 248 13.79 12.52 -21.21
C ARG A 248 13.56 13.25 -22.53
N ASP A 249 13.78 12.57 -23.65
CA ASP A 249 13.58 13.13 -24.99
C ASP A 249 12.12 13.56 -25.20
N ALA A 250 11.16 12.79 -24.69
CA ALA A 250 9.75 13.14 -24.72
C ALA A 250 9.43 14.41 -23.89
N LEU A 251 10.02 14.54 -22.69
CA LEU A 251 9.84 15.73 -21.85
C LEU A 251 10.47 16.98 -22.47
N ASP A 252 11.67 16.85 -23.04
CA ASP A 252 12.37 17.96 -23.70
C ASP A 252 11.57 18.42 -24.93
N THR A 253 11.08 17.47 -25.75
CA THR A 253 10.22 17.76 -26.90
C THR A 253 8.94 18.50 -26.50
N TYR A 254 8.26 18.05 -25.44
CA TYR A 254 7.04 18.69 -24.96
C TYR A 254 7.29 20.12 -24.43
N THR A 255 8.44 20.33 -23.79
CA THR A 255 8.79 21.63 -23.20
C THR A 255 9.15 22.67 -24.27
N ASP A 256 9.70 22.21 -25.40
CA ASP A 256 10.09 23.06 -26.53
C ASP A 256 8.92 23.45 -27.45
N GLU A 257 7.78 22.74 -27.38
CA GLU A 257 6.58 23.12 -28.13
C GLU A 257 5.98 24.41 -27.55
N PRO A 258 5.82 25.49 -28.35
CA PRO A 258 5.15 26.69 -27.87
C PRO A 258 3.72 26.31 -27.49
N ALA A 259 3.33 26.64 -26.26
CA ALA A 259 1.97 26.39 -25.75
C ALA A 259 0.96 26.81 -26.83
N GLN A 260 0.29 25.82 -27.42
CA GLN A 260 -0.73 26.08 -28.43
C GLN A 260 -1.91 26.72 -27.69
N GLU A 261 -1.95 28.06 -27.72
CA GLU A 261 -3.06 28.89 -27.21
C GLU A 261 -4.34 28.67 -28.01
#